data_AF-A0A521P211-F1
#
_entry.id   AF-A0A521P211-F1
#
_cell.length_a   1.000
_cell.length_b   1.000
_cell.length_c   1.000
_cell.angle_alpha   90.00
_cell.angle_beta   90.00
_cell.angle_gamma   90.00
#
_symmetry.space_group_name_H-M   'P 1'
#
loop_
_entity.id
_entity.type
_entity.pdbx_description
1 polymer ?
#
loop_
_entity_poly.entity_id
_entity_poly.type
_entity_poly.pdbx_seq_one_letter_code
_entity_poly.pdbx_strand_id
1 'polypeptide(L)'
;MSYTTTVRMEWVQQWMADKREPHTIEEELRLLGLGADHIEEHLSEYKKLRHSKRLTTGFIWLGIGAFLGFVSCVLSLTNPFPALYFWILYGLTSVAITLIFVGLYFIFED
;
A
#
# COMPACT_ATOMS: atom_id res chain seq x y z
N MET A 1 -33.69 -19.37 16.69
CA MET A 1 -33.71 -18.16 15.82
C MET A 1 -32.29 -17.67 15.71
N SER A 2 -31.63 -17.99 14.59
CA SER A 2 -30.22 -17.67 14.32
C SER A 2 -30.17 -16.37 13.55
N TYR A 3 -29.89 -15.27 14.24
CA TYR A 3 -29.53 -14.00 13.63
C TYR A 3 -28.27 -13.52 14.35
N THR A 4 -27.37 -12.85 13.60
CA THR A 4 -26.12 -12.21 14.05
C THR A 4 -24.84 -13.05 14.15
N THR A 5 -24.41 -13.65 13.03
CA THR A 5 -22.98 -13.88 12.78
C THR A 5 -22.66 -13.61 11.30
N THR A 6 -23.27 -12.55 10.78
CA THR A 6 -22.96 -11.97 9.48
C THR A 6 -22.72 -10.49 9.68
N VAL A 7 -21.82 -10.14 10.60
CA VAL A 7 -21.14 -8.84 10.51
C VAL A 7 -20.30 -8.95 9.24
N ARG A 8 -20.89 -8.40 8.18
CA ARG A 8 -20.50 -8.63 6.80
C ARG A 8 -19.18 -7.94 6.52
N MET A 9 -18.32 -8.61 5.77
CA MET A 9 -17.17 -8.04 5.04
C MET A 9 -17.48 -6.66 4.42
N GLU A 10 -18.74 -6.41 4.08
CA GLU A 10 -19.31 -5.14 3.62
C GLU A 10 -19.02 -3.96 4.56
N TRP A 11 -19.11 -4.13 5.88
CA TRP A 11 -18.85 -3.05 6.85
C TRP A 11 -17.36 -2.69 6.89
N VAL A 12 -16.47 -3.69 6.86
CA VAL A 12 -15.02 -3.48 6.80
C VAL A 12 -14.61 -2.80 5.48
N GLN A 13 -15.26 -3.16 4.37
CA GLN A 13 -15.03 -2.50 3.08
C GLN A 13 -15.55 -1.07 3.06
N GLN A 14 -16.69 -0.81 3.70
CA GLN A 14 -17.25 0.54 3.80
C GLN A 14 -16.38 1.43 4.69
N TRP A 15 -15.86 0.93 5.81
CA TRP A 15 -14.90 1.65 6.65
C TRP A 15 -13.58 1.94 5.92
N MET A 16 -13.12 1.03 5.06
CA MET A 16 -11.96 1.26 4.19
C MET A 16 -12.25 2.32 3.12
N ALA A 17 -13.45 2.34 2.54
CA ALA A 17 -13.85 3.32 1.54
C ALA A 17 -13.98 4.73 2.14
N ASP A 18 -14.48 4.81 3.38
CA ASP A 18 -14.74 6.06 4.09
C ASP A 18 -13.49 6.59 4.82
N LYS A 19 -12.34 5.89 4.72
CA LYS A 19 -11.06 6.21 5.40
C LYS A 19 -11.24 6.52 6.91
N ARG A 20 -12.19 5.86 7.58
CA ARG A 20 -12.47 6.14 8.99
C ARG A 20 -11.29 5.75 9.87
N GLU A 21 -11.05 6.58 10.87
CA GLU A 21 -10.03 6.31 11.88
C GLU A 21 -10.46 5.12 12.74
N PRO A 22 -9.50 4.28 13.17
CA PRO A 22 -9.78 3.09 13.97
C PRO A 22 -10.61 3.40 15.23
N HIS A 23 -10.36 4.56 15.85
CA HIS A 23 -11.06 4.99 17.06
C HIS A 23 -12.55 5.28 16.83
N THR A 24 -12.93 5.81 15.65
CA THR A 24 -14.33 6.06 15.32
C THR A 24 -15.09 4.75 15.10
N ILE A 25 -14.40 3.74 14.56
CA ILE A 25 -14.96 2.38 14.35
C ILE A 25 -15.18 1.68 15.71
N GLU A 26 -14.26 1.85 16.66
CA GLU A 26 -14.39 1.34 18.04
C GLU A 26 -15.59 1.95 18.77
N GLU A 27 -15.79 3.27 18.68
CA GLU A 27 -16.94 3.95 19.30
C GLU A 27 -18.27 3.51 18.68
N GLU A 28 -18.35 3.41 17.36
CA GLU A 28 -19.56 2.98 16.65
C GLU A 28 -19.92 1.53 16.99
N LEU A 29 -18.92 0.64 17.03
CA LEU A 29 -19.10 -0.76 17.43
C LEU A 29 -19.48 -0.93 18.91
N ARG A 30 -18.92 -0.09 19.80
CA ARG A 30 -19.31 -0.04 21.22
C ARG A 30 -20.75 0.44 21.38
N LEU A 31 -21.18 1.45 20.61
CA LEU A 31 -22.56 1.95 20.61
C LEU A 31 -23.57 0.93 20.07
N LEU A 32 -23.13 0.06 19.16
CA LEU A 32 -23.93 -1.04 18.61
C LEU A 32 -24.07 -2.25 19.57
N GLY A 33 -23.42 -2.22 20.74
CA GLY A 33 -23.56 -3.26 21.77
C GLY A 33 -22.87 -4.58 21.45
N LEU A 34 -21.92 -4.58 20.51
CA LEU A 34 -21.10 -5.75 20.20
C LEU A 34 -20.11 -6.01 21.34
N GLY A 35 -19.95 -7.27 21.73
CA GLY A 35 -19.01 -7.68 22.78
C GLY A 35 -17.57 -7.28 22.44
N ALA A 36 -16.82 -6.83 23.44
CA ALA A 36 -15.47 -6.29 23.27
C ALA A 36 -14.52 -7.22 22.48
N ASP A 37 -14.65 -8.54 22.63
CA ASP A 37 -13.88 -9.53 21.86
C ASP A 37 -14.08 -9.42 20.34
N HIS A 38 -15.32 -9.21 19.88
CA HIS A 38 -15.61 -9.09 18.44
C HIS A 38 -15.12 -7.75 17.87
N ILE A 39 -15.03 -6.71 18.69
CA ILE A 39 -14.53 -5.38 18.28
C ILE A 39 -13.03 -5.45 18.03
N GLU A 40 -12.27 -6.06 18.95
CA GLU A 40 -10.82 -6.21 18.81
C GLU A 40 -10.44 -7.08 17.61
N GLU A 41 -11.18 -8.18 17.37
CA GLU A 41 -10.96 -9.05 16.22
C GLU A 41 -11.14 -8.28 14.90
N HIS A 42 -12.26 -7.57 14.74
CA HIS A 42 -12.53 -6.79 13.53
C HIS A 42 -11.58 -5.61 13.32
N LEU A 43 -11.15 -4.95 14.40
CA LEU A 43 -10.16 -3.88 14.32
C LEU A 43 -8.79 -4.41 13.87
N SER A 44 -8.41 -5.60 14.35
CA SER A 44 -7.17 -6.26 13.95
C SER A 44 -7.20 -6.65 12.47
N GLU A 45 -8.33 -7.14 11.97
CA GLU A 45 -8.52 -7.45 10.55
C GLU A 45 -8.48 -6.20 9.68
N TYR A 46 -9.14 -5.11 10.10
CA TYR A 46 -9.12 -3.83 9.40
C TYR A 46 -7.69 -3.26 9.30
N LYS A 47 -6.94 -3.28 10.41
CA LYS A 47 -5.52 -2.85 10.43
C LYS A 47 -4.67 -3.72 9.50
N LYS A 48 -4.82 -5.05 9.54
CA LYS A 48 -4.13 -5.97 8.63
C LYS A 48 -4.46 -5.70 7.16
N LEU A 49 -5.73 -5.49 6.82
CA LEU A 49 -6.13 -5.19 5.44
C LEU A 49 -5.55 -3.85 4.95
N ARG A 50 -5.60 -2.82 5.79
CA ARG A 50 -5.04 -1.50 5.47
C ARG A 50 -3.52 -1.59 5.23
N HIS A 51 -2.81 -2.33 6.08
CA HIS A 51 -1.38 -2.60 5.93
C HIS A 51 -1.08 -3.36 4.64
N SER A 52 -1.83 -4.44 4.36
CA SER A 52 -1.68 -5.23 3.14
C SER A 52 -1.90 -4.43 1.85
N LYS A 53 -2.88 -3.50 1.84
CA LYS A 53 -3.09 -2.61 0.69
C LYS A 53 -1.93 -1.62 0.50
N ARG A 54 -1.38 -1.07 1.57
CA ARG A 54 -0.20 -0.19 1.52
C ARG A 54 1.02 -0.95 1.01
N LEU A 55 1.29 -2.15 1.54
CA LEU A 55 2.36 -3.03 1.08
C LEU A 55 2.24 -3.32 -0.41
N THR A 56 1.06 -3.69 -0.88
CA THR A 56 0.83 -3.98 -2.31
C THR A 56 1.10 -2.74 -3.17
N THR A 57 0.66 -1.57 -2.72
CA THR A 57 0.95 -0.29 -3.40
C THR A 57 2.45 -0.03 -3.44
N GLY A 58 3.15 -0.19 -2.32
CA GLY A 58 4.60 -0.03 -2.22
C GLY A 58 5.37 -1.01 -3.11
N PHE A 59 4.93 -2.27 -3.19
CA PHE A 59 5.49 -3.28 -4.10
C PHE A 59 5.31 -2.90 -5.58
N ILE A 60 4.17 -2.31 -5.95
CA ILE A 60 3.93 -1.83 -7.31
C ILE A 60 4.91 -0.70 -7.66
N TRP A 61 5.07 0.28 -6.76
CA TRP A 61 6.04 1.39 -6.95
C TRP A 61 7.48 0.86 -7.04
N LEU A 62 7.85 -0.09 -6.19
CA LEU A 62 9.15 -0.78 -6.25
C LEU A 62 9.37 -1.49 -7.58
N GLY A 63 8.36 -2.23 -8.06
CA GLY A 63 8.42 -2.94 -9.33
C GLY A 63 8.62 -2.00 -10.51
N ILE A 64 7.88 -0.88 -10.54
CA ILE A 64 8.03 0.16 -11.57
C ILE A 64 9.43 0.78 -11.51
N GLY A 65 9.91 1.15 -10.31
CA GLY A 65 11.24 1.73 -10.12
C GLY A 65 12.36 0.77 -10.53
N ALA A 66 12.27 -0.51 -10.14
CA ALA A 66 13.23 -1.55 -10.51
C ALA A 66 13.25 -1.80 -12.03
N PHE A 67 12.07 -1.85 -12.66
CA PHE A 67 11.96 -2.00 -14.12
C PHE A 67 12.56 -0.80 -14.85
N LEU A 68 12.25 0.42 -14.41
CA LEU A 68 12.79 1.64 -15.01
C LEU A 68 14.32 1.73 -14.85
N GLY A 69 14.84 1.34 -13.68
CA GLY A 69 16.27 1.25 -13.42
C GLY A 69 16.96 0.19 -14.29
N PHE A 70 16.33 -0.96 -14.49
CA PHE A 70 16.83 -2.01 -15.39
C PHE A 70 16.91 -1.50 -16.83
N VAL A 71 15.84 -0.88 -17.35
CA VAL A 71 15.83 -0.27 -18.69
C VAL A 71 16.93 0.79 -18.81
N SER A 72 17.08 1.65 -17.81
CA SER A 72 18.15 2.66 -17.77
C SER A 72 19.54 2.05 -17.85
N CYS A 73 19.78 0.95 -17.14
CA CYS A 73 21.05 0.23 -17.17
C CYS A 73 21.33 -0.39 -18.55
N VAL A 74 20.33 -1.07 -19.14
CA VAL A 74 20.45 -1.67 -20.47
C VAL A 74 20.72 -0.61 -21.55
N LEU A 75 20.01 0.53 -21.52
CA LEU A 75 20.25 1.63 -22.47
C LEU A 75 21.65 2.24 -22.31
N SER A 76 22.15 2.32 -21.07
CA SER A 76 23.49 2.84 -20.81
C SER A 76 24.58 1.88 -21.31
N LEU A 77 24.37 0.57 -21.17
CA LEU A 77 25.31 -0.47 -21.65
C LEU A 77 25.32 -0.61 -23.17
N THR A 78 24.14 -0.61 -23.80
CA THR A 78 24.02 -0.71 -25.26
C THR A 78 24.46 0.58 -25.97
N ASN A 79 24.46 1.70 -25.24
CA ASN A 79 24.86 3.03 -25.70
C ASN A 79 24.44 3.34 -27.14
N PRO A 80 23.14 3.21 -27.49
CA PRO A 80 22.67 3.43 -28.86
C PRO A 80 22.85 4.88 -29.30
N PHE A 81 22.86 5.82 -28.35
CA PHE A 81 23.06 7.25 -28.60
C PHE A 81 24.00 7.86 -27.54
N PRO A 82 25.28 8.13 -27.87
CA PRO A 82 26.27 8.63 -26.91
C PRO A 82 25.93 10.00 -26.32
N ALA A 83 25.13 10.81 -27.01
CA ALA A 83 24.66 12.10 -26.50
C ALA A 83 23.62 11.97 -25.37
N LEU A 84 22.86 10.86 -25.31
CA LEU A 84 21.83 10.63 -24.29
C LEU A 84 22.35 9.85 -23.09
N TYR A 85 23.59 9.34 -23.14
CA TYR A 85 24.18 8.52 -22.08
C TYR A 85 24.07 9.18 -20.71
N PHE A 86 24.53 10.43 -20.57
CA PHE A 86 24.45 11.16 -19.31
C PHE A 86 23.01 11.44 -18.89
N TRP A 87 22.11 11.69 -19.84
CA TRP A 87 20.71 11.93 -19.56
C TRP A 87 20.00 10.70 -19.01
N ILE A 88 20.30 9.52 -19.56
CA ILE A 88 19.74 8.24 -19.11
C ILE A 88 20.37 7.85 -17.77
N LEU A 89 21.71 7.91 -17.67
CA LEU A 89 22.46 7.48 -16.49
C LEU A 89 22.29 8.39 -15.27
N TYR A 90 21.96 9.67 -15.44
CA TYR A 90 21.70 10.57 -14.31
C TYR A 90 20.23 10.94 -14.16
N GLY A 91 19.46 11.04 -15.25
CA GLY A 91 18.04 11.36 -15.20
C GLY A 91 17.19 10.14 -14.87
N LEU A 92 17.18 9.15 -15.77
CA LEU A 92 16.27 8.01 -15.66
C LEU A 92 16.59 7.11 -14.45
N THR A 93 17.87 6.89 -14.15
CA THR A 93 18.31 6.20 -12.93
C THR A 93 17.90 6.94 -11.66
N SER A 94 18.04 8.27 -11.60
CA SER A 94 17.66 9.05 -10.43
C SER A 94 16.16 8.93 -10.18
N VAL A 95 15.35 9.04 -11.23
CA VAL A 95 13.90 8.81 -11.15
C VAL A 95 13.60 7.39 -10.67
N ALA A 96 14.26 6.37 -11.22
CA ALA A 96 14.10 4.99 -10.78
C ALA A 96 14.40 4.80 -9.28
N ILE A 97 15.50 5.40 -8.80
CA ILE A 97 15.89 5.35 -7.39
C ILE A 97 14.85 6.06 -6.52
N THR A 98 14.36 7.24 -6.92
CA THR A 98 13.30 7.94 -6.16
C THR A 98 12.03 7.09 -6.07
N LEU A 99 11.62 6.44 -7.16
CA LEU A 99 10.46 5.54 -7.15
C LEU A 99 10.66 4.34 -6.22
N ILE A 100 11.87 3.78 -6.18
CA ILE A 100 12.23 2.71 -5.25
C ILE A 100 12.12 3.19 -3.79
N PHE A 101 12.66 4.36 -3.46
CA PHE A 101 12.55 4.92 -2.11
C PHE A 101 11.11 5.23 -1.71
N VAL A 102 10.29 5.73 -2.63
CA VAL A 102 8.85 5.93 -2.39
C VAL A 102 8.16 4.58 -2.16
N GLY A 103 8.47 3.56 -2.95
CA GLY A 103 7.94 2.21 -2.75
C GLY A 103 8.32 1.61 -1.40
N LEU A 104 9.59 1.78 -0.99
CA LEU A 104 10.09 1.36 0.32
C LEU A 104 9.44 2.14 1.46
N TYR A 105 9.21 3.45 1.30
CA TYR A 105 8.48 4.26 2.27
C TYR A 105 7.08 3.71 2.51
N PHE A 106 6.33 3.37 1.44
CA PHE A 106 5.01 2.74 1.59
C PHE A 106 5.03 1.34 2.23
N ILE A 107 6.17 0.64 2.19
CA ILE A 107 6.33 -0.69 2.79
C ILE A 107 6.72 -0.60 4.27
N PHE A 108 7.61 0.33 4.62
CA PHE A 108 8.17 0.45 5.97
C PHE A 108 7.46 1.46 6.87
N GLU A 109 6.71 2.40 6.31
CA GLU A 109 5.91 3.34 7.12
C GLU A 109 4.66 2.61 7.67
N ASP A 110 4.72 2.21 8.94
CA ASP A 110 3.60 1.66 9.73
C ASP A 110 2.54 2.74 10.04
#